data_AF-A0A4S4KC95-F1
#
_entry.id   AF-A0A4S4KC95-F1
#
_cell.length_a   1.000
_cell.length_b   1.000
_cell.length_c   1.000
_cell.angle_alpha   90.00
_cell.angle_beta   90.00
_cell.angle_gamma   90.00
#
_symmetry.space_group_name_H-M   'P 1'
#
loop_
_entity.id
_entity.type
_entity.pdbx_description
1 polymer ?
#
loop_
_entity_poly.entity_id
_entity_poly.type
_entity_poly.pdbx_seq_one_letter_code
_entity_poly.pdbx_strand_id
1 'polypeptide(L)'
;MYEKLCALRADEERAFWRDRCHLPPTFQSWFTVTNLHVWLLTVRLRALPEPQGQYYLQALIDHFFLDVEDRVRAVLQPATRQKRHLPPPVASHTPDPTSELPTVQFYTVSNAGKEPKGNAPERLVTRQMKIFKEQWAGLGMAMDLGLVKGDAEMAGAVWRNLLGARGARGIIYPSSEVSKGDKPYFRRSINLVGGEVEKVSTLDKTGLEAEEAKDDGSGVHDFGPNEAALYVRYPELMADVVKYVRSELVRLEKLSDEQVMGRDGSSVDVMKFRRIRE
;
A
#
# COMPACT_ATOMS: atom_id res chain seq x y z
N MET A 1 1.98 15.87 -10.04
CA MET A 1 0.85 14.92 -10.27
C MET A 1 0.77 13.90 -9.14
N TYR A 2 1.79 13.06 -8.97
CA TYR A 2 1.88 12.03 -7.91
C TYR A 2 1.50 12.52 -6.50
N GLU A 3 2.22 13.52 -5.98
CA GLU A 3 2.06 14.01 -4.60
C GLU A 3 0.62 14.45 -4.28
N LYS A 4 -0.01 15.12 -5.24
CA LYS A 4 -1.35 15.72 -5.07
C LYS A 4 -2.49 14.72 -5.32
N LEU A 5 -2.26 13.68 -6.11
CA LEU A 5 -3.31 12.74 -6.54
C LEU A 5 -3.24 11.39 -5.86
N CYS A 6 -2.04 10.89 -5.54
CA CYS A 6 -1.85 9.52 -5.06
C CYS A 6 -1.36 9.47 -3.61
N ALA A 7 -0.33 10.24 -3.27
CA ALA A 7 0.37 10.10 -1.98
C ALA A 7 -0.54 10.31 -0.75
N LEU A 8 -1.55 11.18 -0.87
CA LEU A 8 -2.48 11.55 0.20
C LEU A 8 -3.72 10.65 0.29
N ARG A 9 -3.94 9.77 -0.71
CA ARG A 9 -5.22 9.03 -0.83
C ARG A 9 -5.49 8.07 0.31
N ALA A 10 -4.43 7.50 0.87
CA ALA A 10 -4.55 6.65 2.05
C ALA A 10 -5.12 7.44 3.25
N ASP A 11 -4.69 8.69 3.44
CA ASP A 11 -5.17 9.58 4.51
C ASP A 11 -6.56 10.17 4.24
N GLU A 12 -6.81 10.62 3.01
CA GLU A 12 -8.10 11.24 2.63
C GLU A 12 -9.27 10.27 2.83
N GLU A 13 -9.06 8.98 2.52
CA GLU A 13 -10.05 7.91 2.64
C GLU A 13 -9.72 6.93 3.77
N ARG A 14 -9.08 7.43 4.84
CA ARG A 14 -8.59 6.61 5.96
C ARG A 14 -9.68 5.73 6.57
N ALA A 15 -10.90 6.25 6.72
CA ALA A 15 -12.03 5.49 7.28
C ALA A 15 -12.41 4.29 6.40
N PHE A 16 -12.32 4.42 5.08
CA PHE A 16 -12.56 3.31 4.18
C PHE A 16 -11.42 2.28 4.28
N TRP A 17 -10.17 2.72 4.09
CA TRP A 17 -9.04 1.80 4.05
C TRP A 17 -8.76 1.10 5.39
N ARG A 18 -8.84 1.82 6.51
CA ARG A 18 -8.56 1.23 7.83
C ARG A 18 -9.76 0.51 8.41
N ASP A 19 -10.95 1.09 8.34
CA ASP A 19 -12.08 0.58 9.11
C ASP A 19 -12.94 -0.40 8.29
N ARG A 20 -13.04 -0.23 6.96
CA ARG A 20 -13.80 -1.13 6.08
C ARG A 20 -12.93 -2.23 5.48
N CYS A 21 -11.78 -1.87 4.93
CA CYS A 21 -10.84 -2.87 4.38
C CYS A 21 -9.99 -3.54 5.48
N HIS A 22 -10.08 -3.07 6.73
CA HIS A 22 -9.28 -3.57 7.86
C HIS A 22 -7.78 -3.58 7.53
N LEU A 23 -7.29 -2.56 6.81
CA LEU A 23 -5.87 -2.43 6.53
C LEU A 23 -5.17 -1.86 7.77
N PRO A 24 -4.10 -2.50 8.25
CA PRO A 24 -3.34 -2.00 9.38
C PRO A 24 -2.63 -0.69 9.00
N PRO A 25 -2.38 0.22 9.94
CA PRO A 25 -1.68 1.48 9.69
C PRO A 25 -0.17 1.23 9.54
N THR A 26 0.23 0.52 8.49
CA THR A 26 1.62 0.18 8.15
C THR A 26 2.03 0.83 6.84
N PHE A 27 3.35 0.92 6.63
CA PHE A 27 3.91 1.37 5.36
C PHE A 27 3.44 0.51 4.18
N GLN A 28 3.32 -0.81 4.37
CA GLN A 28 2.84 -1.73 3.34
C GLN A 28 1.41 -1.39 2.90
N SER A 29 0.52 -1.10 3.85
CA SER A 29 -0.86 -0.71 3.55
C SER A 29 -0.91 0.62 2.80
N TRP A 30 -0.11 1.61 3.21
CA TRP A 30 0.03 2.87 2.47
C TRP A 30 0.52 2.61 1.04
N PHE A 31 1.59 1.84 0.87
CA PHE A 31 2.16 1.52 -0.45
C PHE A 31 1.10 0.90 -1.35
N THR A 32 0.34 -0.06 -0.82
CA THR A 32 -0.68 -0.80 -1.57
C THR A 32 -1.82 0.11 -2.03
N VAL A 33 -2.31 0.98 -1.15
CA VAL A 33 -3.35 1.97 -1.49
C VAL A 33 -2.81 2.98 -2.51
N THR A 34 -1.61 3.53 -2.30
CA THR A 34 -1.00 4.49 -3.22
C THR A 34 -0.74 3.87 -4.59
N ASN A 35 -0.26 2.62 -4.63
CA ASN A 35 0.01 1.87 -5.85
C ASN A 35 -1.27 1.64 -6.68
N LEU A 36 -2.41 1.35 -6.05
CA LEU A 36 -3.71 1.29 -6.74
C LEU A 36 -4.02 2.61 -7.48
N HIS A 37 -3.84 3.75 -6.81
CA HIS A 37 -4.13 5.06 -7.42
C HIS A 37 -3.11 5.44 -8.49
N VAL A 38 -1.84 5.07 -8.31
CA VAL A 38 -0.82 5.20 -9.36
C VAL A 38 -1.24 4.38 -10.58
N TRP A 39 -1.69 3.13 -10.41
CA TRP A 39 -2.19 2.31 -11.52
C TRP A 39 -3.40 2.93 -12.23
N LEU A 40 -4.37 3.50 -11.51
CA LEU A 40 -5.49 4.20 -12.14
C LEU A 40 -5.01 5.32 -13.09
N LEU A 41 -4.01 6.11 -12.66
CA LEU A 41 -3.40 7.12 -13.53
C LEU A 41 -2.60 6.50 -14.67
N THR A 42 -1.83 5.42 -14.44
CA THR A 42 -1.06 4.80 -15.52
C THR A 42 -1.95 4.28 -16.64
N VAL A 43 -3.15 3.75 -16.33
CA VAL A 43 -4.13 3.36 -17.36
C VAL A 43 -4.49 4.56 -18.25
N ARG A 44 -4.80 5.73 -17.65
CA ARG A 44 -5.15 6.93 -18.42
C ARG A 44 -3.98 7.50 -19.20
N LEU A 45 -2.79 7.53 -18.60
CA LEU A 45 -1.59 8.09 -19.23
C LEU A 45 -1.08 7.23 -20.39
N ARG A 46 -1.26 5.91 -20.33
CA ARG A 46 -0.95 5.00 -21.45
C ARG A 46 -1.81 5.24 -22.70
N ALA A 47 -2.98 5.86 -22.54
CA ALA A 47 -3.86 6.20 -23.65
C ALA A 47 -3.53 7.57 -24.30
N LEU A 48 -2.57 8.33 -23.75
CA LEU A 48 -2.15 9.61 -24.34
C LEU A 48 -1.32 9.39 -25.63
N PRO A 49 -1.30 10.37 -26.55
CA PRO A 49 -0.45 10.32 -27.74
C PRO A 49 1.03 10.14 -27.39
N GLU A 50 1.74 9.39 -28.23
CA GLU A 50 3.19 9.32 -28.16
C GLU A 50 3.84 10.59 -28.75
N PRO A 51 4.96 11.08 -28.18
CA PRO A 51 5.71 10.51 -27.06
C PRO A 51 5.29 11.03 -25.68
N GLN A 52 4.32 11.95 -25.60
CA GLN A 52 3.98 12.64 -24.35
C GLN A 52 3.53 11.68 -23.25
N GLY A 53 2.71 10.67 -23.61
CA GLY A 53 2.24 9.66 -22.65
C GLY A 53 3.37 8.94 -21.93
N GLN A 54 4.45 8.59 -22.64
CA GLN A 54 5.62 7.93 -22.06
C GLN A 54 6.34 8.84 -21.05
N TYR A 55 6.50 10.14 -21.35
CA TYR A 55 7.13 11.08 -20.43
C TYR A 55 6.32 11.31 -19.16
N TYR A 56 5.00 11.45 -19.27
CA TYR A 56 4.13 11.58 -18.10
C TYR A 56 4.12 10.32 -17.25
N LEU A 57 4.08 9.14 -17.88
CA LEU A 57 4.14 7.86 -17.19
C LEU A 57 5.47 7.68 -16.45
N GLN A 58 6.59 7.95 -17.12
CA GLN A 58 7.92 7.89 -16.53
C GLN A 58 8.02 8.83 -15.33
N ALA A 59 7.61 10.09 -15.48
CA ALA A 59 7.62 11.06 -14.40
C ALA A 59 6.72 10.62 -13.22
N LEU A 60 5.54 10.08 -13.47
CA LEU A 60 4.65 9.57 -12.41
C LEU A 60 5.32 8.44 -11.61
N ILE A 61 5.94 7.48 -12.32
CA ILE A 61 6.60 6.31 -11.71
C ILE A 61 7.86 6.74 -10.94
N ASP A 62 8.64 7.66 -11.48
CA ASP A 62 9.86 8.17 -10.83
C ASP A 62 9.52 8.84 -9.49
N HIS A 63 8.55 9.75 -9.48
CA HIS A 63 8.14 10.42 -8.23
C HIS A 63 7.53 9.45 -7.23
N PHE A 64 6.78 8.44 -7.70
CA PHE A 64 6.27 7.38 -6.83
C PHE A 64 7.40 6.61 -6.15
N PHE A 65 8.41 6.14 -6.91
CA PHE A 65 9.49 5.36 -6.32
C PHE A 65 10.48 6.18 -5.50
N LEU A 66 10.66 7.48 -5.80
CA LEU A 66 11.41 8.39 -4.93
C LEU A 66 10.75 8.49 -3.54
N ASP A 67 9.44 8.70 -3.48
CA ASP A 67 8.69 8.77 -2.20
C ASP A 67 8.69 7.43 -1.46
N VAL A 68 8.56 6.31 -2.19
CA VAL A 68 8.69 4.97 -1.61
C VAL A 68 10.08 4.76 -1.00
N GLU A 69 11.14 5.16 -1.70
CA GLU A 69 12.52 5.02 -1.21
C GLU A 69 12.78 5.85 0.05
N ASP A 70 12.35 7.12 0.06
CA ASP A 70 12.52 8.00 1.21
C ASP A 70 11.75 7.48 2.43
N ARG A 71 10.55 6.95 2.23
CA ARG A 71 9.78 6.30 3.31
C ARG A 71 10.42 5.01 3.79
N VAL A 72 10.95 4.17 2.90
CA VAL A 72 11.71 2.97 3.26
C VAL A 72 12.92 3.34 4.12
N ARG A 73 13.67 4.36 3.72
CA ARG A 73 14.80 4.87 4.50
C ARG A 73 14.34 5.35 5.87
N ALA A 74 13.28 6.15 5.95
CA ALA A 74 12.73 6.64 7.22
C ALA A 74 12.31 5.48 8.16
N VAL A 75 11.70 4.42 7.62
CA VAL A 75 11.28 3.23 8.38
C VAL A 75 12.48 2.42 8.86
N LEU A 76 13.52 2.27 8.03
CA LEU A 76 14.71 1.46 8.34
C LEU A 76 15.82 2.22 9.10
N GLN A 77 15.69 3.54 9.28
CA GLN A 77 16.64 4.34 10.04
C GLN A 77 16.68 3.89 11.51
N PRO A 78 17.86 3.58 12.07
CA PRO A 78 17.98 3.20 13.47
C PRO A 78 17.77 4.41 14.40
N ALA A 79 16.84 4.32 15.35
CA ALA A 79 16.67 5.38 16.36
C ALA A 79 17.67 5.30 17.51
N THR A 80 18.05 6.47 18.03
CA THR A 80 18.76 6.59 19.30
C THR A 80 17.81 6.30 20.47
N ARG A 81 18.26 5.55 21.48
CA ARG A 81 17.53 5.36 22.74
C ARG A 81 17.47 6.71 23.46
N GLN A 82 16.26 7.23 23.70
CA GLN A 82 16.05 8.47 24.45
C GLN A 82 16.80 8.40 25.78
N LYS A 83 17.77 9.31 26.03
CA LYS A 83 18.36 9.46 27.36
C LYS A 83 17.25 9.89 28.31
N ARG A 84 17.01 9.14 29.39
CA ARG A 84 16.11 9.54 30.49
C ARG A 84 16.51 10.94 30.97
N HIS A 85 15.53 11.83 31.04
CA HIS A 85 15.63 13.24 31.40
C HIS A 85 16.70 13.56 32.47
N LEU A 86 17.68 14.40 32.10
CA LEU A 86 18.09 15.50 32.97
C LEU A 86 17.16 16.69 32.69
N PRO A 87 16.84 17.56 33.66
CA PRO A 87 15.99 18.71 33.44
C PRO A 87 16.63 19.69 32.42
N PRO A 88 15.83 20.36 31.59
CA PRO A 88 16.34 21.14 30.46
C PRO A 88 16.96 22.48 30.92
N PRO A 89 18.07 22.94 30.31
CA PRO A 89 18.32 24.37 30.26
C PRO A 89 17.42 24.99 29.19
N VAL A 90 16.87 26.15 29.51
CA VAL A 90 16.02 26.96 28.64
C VAL A 90 16.86 27.52 27.48
N ALA A 91 16.56 27.19 26.23
CA ALA A 91 16.84 28.04 25.07
C ALA A 91 16.14 27.58 23.77
N SER A 92 15.30 28.48 23.26
CA SER A 92 14.94 28.77 21.86
C SER A 92 15.06 27.66 20.79
N HIS A 93 13.93 27.08 20.39
CA HIS A 93 13.81 26.37 19.11
C HIS A 93 13.57 27.36 17.97
N THR A 94 14.53 27.45 17.05
CA THR A 94 14.26 27.75 15.64
C THR A 94 14.12 26.41 14.89
N PRO A 95 13.04 26.19 14.12
CA PRO A 95 12.91 24.98 13.31
C PRO A 95 13.88 25.02 12.11
N ASP A 96 14.57 23.91 11.86
CA ASP A 96 15.39 23.66 10.66
C ASP A 96 14.47 23.28 9.48
N PRO A 97 14.51 23.97 8.32
CA PRO A 97 13.47 23.89 7.29
C PRO A 97 13.67 22.83 6.19
N THR A 98 14.43 21.74 6.40
CA THR A 98 14.87 20.87 5.28
C THR A 98 14.33 19.43 5.22
N SER A 99 13.22 19.09 5.90
CA SER A 99 12.59 17.77 5.71
C SER A 99 11.08 17.80 5.92
N GLU A 100 10.37 18.50 5.04
CA GLU A 100 8.92 18.38 4.93
C GLU A 100 8.57 17.24 3.97
N LEU A 101 8.78 15.99 4.40
CA LEU A 101 7.98 14.90 3.83
C LEU A 101 6.51 15.27 4.10
N PRO A 102 5.60 15.22 3.10
CA PRO A 102 4.19 15.46 3.36
C PRO A 102 3.76 14.58 4.51
N THR A 103 3.14 15.17 5.53
CA THR A 103 2.85 14.51 6.80
C THR A 103 1.70 13.51 6.61
N VAL A 104 1.99 12.40 5.94
CA VAL A 104 1.06 11.30 5.68
C VAL A 104 0.86 10.58 7.02
N GLN A 105 -0.29 10.77 7.66
CA GLN A 105 -0.60 10.22 8.99
C GLN A 105 -1.08 8.77 8.94
N PHE A 106 -1.12 8.16 7.75
CA PHE A 106 -1.73 6.85 7.56
C PHE A 106 -1.08 5.75 8.39
N TYR A 107 0.25 5.82 8.56
CA TYR A 107 1.04 4.93 9.40
C TYR A 107 2.04 5.71 10.23
N THR A 108 2.46 5.11 11.35
CA THR A 108 3.51 5.68 12.21
C THR A 108 4.85 5.04 11.90
N VAL A 109 5.88 5.85 11.66
CA VAL A 109 7.26 5.36 11.64
C VAL A 109 7.67 5.11 13.10
N SER A 110 8.08 3.87 13.45
CA SER A 110 8.41 3.48 14.83
C SER A 110 9.51 4.34 15.48
N ASN A 111 10.30 5.01 14.64
CA ASN A 111 11.41 5.89 15.01
C ASN A 111 11.09 7.38 14.79
N ALA A 112 9.85 7.73 14.42
CA ALA A 112 9.42 9.11 14.27
C ALA A 112 9.68 9.91 15.57
N GLY A 113 10.35 11.06 15.43
CA GLY A 113 10.66 11.95 16.54
C GLY A 113 11.86 11.54 17.42
N LYS A 114 12.56 10.45 17.10
CA LYS A 114 13.84 10.11 17.74
C LYS A 114 15.01 10.55 16.85
N GLU A 115 16.08 11.08 17.45
CA GLU A 115 17.28 11.44 16.69
C GLU A 115 17.85 10.21 15.97
N PRO A 116 18.08 10.28 14.64
CA PRO A 116 18.61 9.17 13.88
C PRO A 116 20.04 8.85 14.34
N LYS A 117 20.32 7.57 14.61
CA LYS A 117 21.65 7.09 15.05
C LYS A 117 22.60 6.84 13.85
N GLY A 118 22.14 7.15 12.63
CA GLY A 118 22.86 6.93 11.38
C GLY A 118 21.89 6.71 10.21
N ASN A 119 22.46 6.52 9.02
CA ASN A 119 21.68 6.27 7.81
C ASN A 119 21.08 4.86 7.82
N ALA A 120 19.97 4.68 7.08
CA ALA A 120 19.42 3.37 6.82
C ALA A 120 20.45 2.49 6.08
N PRO A 121 20.59 1.19 6.39
CA PRO A 121 21.53 0.34 5.70
C PRO A 121 21.16 0.17 4.21
N GLU A 122 22.02 0.65 3.30
CA GLU A 122 21.78 0.63 1.83
C GLU A 122 21.40 -0.75 1.28
N ARG A 123 21.99 -1.82 1.81
CA ARG A 123 21.66 -3.19 1.42
C ARG A 123 20.19 -3.53 1.70
N LEU A 124 19.65 -3.07 2.83
CA LEU A 124 18.26 -3.30 3.21
C LEU A 124 17.32 -2.43 2.39
N VAL A 125 17.67 -1.17 2.16
CA VAL A 125 16.92 -0.25 1.28
C VAL A 125 16.83 -0.83 -0.13
N THR A 126 17.97 -1.20 -0.73
CA THR A 126 18.04 -1.79 -2.08
C THR A 126 17.18 -3.05 -2.19
N ARG A 127 17.29 -3.96 -1.21
CA ARG A 127 16.49 -5.18 -1.16
C ARG A 127 15.01 -4.83 -1.10
N GLN A 128 14.60 -3.94 -0.19
CA GLN A 128 13.20 -3.56 -0.04
C GLN A 128 12.64 -2.84 -1.29
N MET A 129 13.44 -2.00 -1.95
CA MET A 129 13.05 -1.34 -3.20
C MET A 129 12.83 -2.35 -4.33
N LYS A 130 13.63 -3.41 -4.41
CA LYS A 130 13.39 -4.52 -5.35
C LYS A 130 12.04 -5.16 -5.09
N ILE A 131 11.70 -5.39 -3.82
CA ILE A 131 10.42 -5.98 -3.41
C ILE A 131 9.25 -5.13 -3.86
N PHE A 132 9.30 -3.83 -3.60
CA PHE A 132 8.24 -2.93 -3.99
C PHE A 132 8.11 -2.77 -5.52
N LYS A 133 9.21 -2.82 -6.26
CA LYS A 133 9.17 -2.84 -7.73
C LYS A 133 8.44 -4.07 -8.27
N GLU A 134 8.73 -5.25 -7.70
CA GLU A 134 8.06 -6.50 -8.08
C GLU A 134 6.57 -6.48 -7.70
N GLN A 135 6.22 -5.99 -6.50
CA GLN A 135 4.82 -5.82 -6.09
C GLN A 135 4.06 -4.81 -6.97
N TRP A 136 4.70 -3.71 -7.35
CA TRP A 136 4.15 -2.73 -8.28
C TRP A 136 3.83 -3.35 -9.64
N ALA A 137 4.79 -4.08 -10.23
CA ALA A 137 4.59 -4.75 -11.51
C ALA A 137 3.53 -5.84 -11.44
N GLY A 138 3.52 -6.64 -10.35
CA GLY A 138 2.53 -7.70 -10.13
C GLY A 138 1.10 -7.18 -9.99
N LEU A 139 0.90 -6.11 -9.20
CA LEU A 139 -0.40 -5.45 -9.10
C LEU A 139 -0.84 -4.93 -10.47
N GLY A 140 0.04 -4.21 -11.18
CA GLY A 140 -0.28 -3.63 -12.49
C GLY A 140 -0.76 -4.68 -13.48
N MET A 141 -0.07 -5.82 -13.56
CA MET A 141 -0.47 -6.94 -14.41
C MET A 141 -1.82 -7.56 -14.01
N ALA A 142 -2.04 -7.78 -12.71
CA ALA A 142 -3.29 -8.37 -12.22
C ALA A 142 -4.49 -7.45 -12.46
N MET A 143 -4.31 -6.14 -12.25
CA MET A 143 -5.35 -5.14 -12.46
C MET A 143 -5.63 -4.91 -13.95
N ASP A 144 -4.61 -4.94 -14.82
CA ASP A 144 -4.78 -4.90 -16.27
C ASP A 144 -5.55 -6.14 -16.78
N LEU A 145 -5.29 -7.32 -16.23
CA LEU A 145 -6.08 -8.52 -16.55
C LEU A 145 -7.55 -8.35 -16.10
N GLY A 146 -7.78 -7.83 -14.89
CA GLY A 146 -9.11 -7.52 -14.39
C GLY A 146 -9.85 -6.48 -15.24
N LEU A 147 -9.14 -5.50 -15.77
CA LEU A 147 -9.67 -4.47 -16.66
C LEU A 147 -10.28 -5.12 -17.91
N VAL A 148 -9.57 -6.08 -18.51
CA VAL A 148 -9.95 -6.78 -19.75
C VAL A 148 -10.98 -7.89 -19.52
N LYS A 149 -10.85 -8.66 -18.44
CA LYS A 149 -11.67 -9.86 -18.21
C LYS A 149 -13.03 -9.58 -17.58
N GLY A 150 -13.12 -8.54 -16.75
CA GLY A 150 -14.37 -8.14 -16.09
C GLY A 150 -14.25 -8.08 -14.57
N ASP A 151 -15.38 -7.78 -13.93
CA ASP A 151 -15.41 -7.38 -12.51
C ASP A 151 -15.08 -8.50 -11.54
N ALA A 152 -15.38 -9.75 -11.89
CA ALA A 152 -14.98 -10.90 -11.07
C ALA A 152 -13.44 -11.04 -11.00
N GLU A 153 -12.74 -10.87 -12.13
CA GLU A 153 -11.28 -10.92 -12.15
C GLU A 153 -10.68 -9.68 -11.48
N MET A 154 -11.29 -8.50 -11.65
CA MET A 154 -10.90 -7.29 -10.94
C MET A 154 -11.03 -7.46 -9.41
N ALA A 155 -12.14 -8.03 -8.94
CA ALA A 155 -12.35 -8.35 -7.53
C ALA A 155 -11.29 -9.34 -7.02
N GLY A 156 -10.94 -10.35 -7.82
CA GLY A 156 -9.85 -11.27 -7.51
C GLY A 156 -8.49 -10.57 -7.39
N ALA A 157 -8.18 -9.63 -8.29
CA ALA A 157 -6.97 -8.82 -8.24
C ALA A 157 -6.92 -7.93 -6.99
N VAL A 158 -8.04 -7.27 -6.65
CA VAL A 158 -8.18 -6.49 -5.42
C VAL A 158 -7.99 -7.38 -4.18
N TRP A 159 -8.69 -8.51 -4.10
CA TRP A 159 -8.58 -9.42 -2.96
C TRP A 159 -7.15 -9.92 -2.74
N ARG A 160 -6.45 -10.33 -3.80
CA ARG A 160 -5.07 -10.84 -3.72
C ARG A 160 -4.08 -9.76 -3.29
N ASN A 161 -4.17 -8.57 -3.89
CA ASN A 161 -3.13 -7.55 -3.74
C ASN A 161 -3.43 -6.52 -2.64
N LEU A 162 -4.69 -6.13 -2.45
CA LEU A 162 -5.09 -5.14 -1.45
C LEU A 162 -5.39 -5.79 -0.11
N LEU A 163 -6.11 -6.90 -0.10
CA LEU A 163 -6.56 -7.55 1.13
C LEU A 163 -5.64 -8.69 1.59
N GLY A 164 -4.52 -8.95 0.91
CA GLY A 164 -3.61 -10.03 1.26
C GLY A 164 -4.25 -11.41 1.18
N ALA A 165 -5.13 -11.63 0.21
CA ALA A 165 -5.81 -12.92 0.00
C ALA A 165 -6.42 -13.52 1.27
N ARG A 166 -6.89 -12.67 2.20
CA ARG A 166 -7.43 -13.13 3.49
C ARG A 166 -8.53 -14.16 3.29
N GLY A 167 -8.46 -15.25 4.04
CA GLY A 167 -9.40 -16.36 3.99
C GLY A 167 -9.19 -17.35 2.84
N ALA A 168 -8.12 -17.21 2.03
CA ALA A 168 -7.84 -18.12 0.90
C ALA A 168 -7.75 -19.60 1.31
N ARG A 169 -7.33 -19.87 2.55
CA ARG A 169 -7.19 -21.24 3.10
C ARG A 169 -8.37 -21.66 3.99
N GLY A 170 -9.51 -20.97 3.84
CA GLY A 170 -10.74 -21.22 4.60
C GLY A 170 -10.91 -20.27 5.80
N ILE A 171 -12.16 -20.13 6.22
CA ILE A 171 -12.59 -19.29 7.34
C ILE A 171 -12.77 -20.19 8.56
N ILE A 172 -12.12 -19.83 9.67
CA ILE A 172 -12.24 -20.58 10.93
C ILE A 172 -13.35 -19.96 11.77
N TYR A 173 -14.22 -20.81 12.30
CA TYR A 173 -15.30 -20.41 13.18
C TYR A 173 -14.96 -20.73 14.64
N PRO A 174 -15.59 -20.06 15.62
CA PRO A 174 -15.39 -20.38 17.03
C PRO A 174 -15.72 -21.83 17.37
N SER A 175 -16.63 -22.46 16.61
CA SER A 175 -17.00 -23.87 16.75
C SER A 175 -16.00 -24.87 16.17
N SER A 176 -15.02 -24.42 15.37
CA SER A 176 -14.02 -25.30 14.76
C SER A 176 -13.09 -25.88 15.82
N GLU A 177 -12.69 -27.16 15.72
CA GLU A 177 -11.77 -27.78 16.71
C GLU A 177 -10.42 -27.05 16.80
N VAL A 178 -9.99 -26.45 15.69
CA VAL A 178 -8.76 -25.64 15.55
C VAL A 178 -8.83 -24.34 16.38
N SER A 179 -10.02 -23.84 16.73
CA SER A 179 -10.19 -22.62 17.54
C SER A 179 -9.86 -22.83 19.03
N LYS A 180 -9.78 -24.09 19.49
CA LYS A 180 -9.59 -24.47 20.89
C LYS A 180 -8.11 -24.50 21.34
N GLY A 181 -7.17 -24.18 20.44
CA GLY A 181 -5.76 -24.10 20.78
C GLY A 181 -5.38 -22.80 21.48
N ASP A 182 -4.41 -22.85 22.40
CA ASP A 182 -3.92 -21.68 23.17
C ASP A 182 -3.21 -20.60 22.33
N LYS A 183 -2.86 -20.92 21.07
CA LYS A 183 -2.15 -19.98 20.18
C LYS A 183 -3.16 -19.25 19.30
N PRO A 184 -3.08 -17.91 19.21
CA PRO A 184 -3.97 -17.18 18.33
C PRO A 184 -3.65 -17.55 16.88
N TYR A 185 -4.66 -18.02 16.17
CA TYR A 185 -4.53 -18.46 14.79
C TYR A 185 -4.53 -17.26 13.85
N PHE A 186 -3.36 -16.86 13.37
CA PHE A 186 -3.21 -15.82 12.36
C PHE A 186 -2.43 -16.37 11.18
N ARG A 187 -3.09 -16.48 10.02
CA ARG A 187 -2.40 -16.70 8.74
C ARG A 187 -2.17 -15.34 8.10
N ARG A 188 -0.94 -15.06 7.70
CA ARG A 188 -0.61 -13.88 6.89
C ARG A 188 -0.48 -14.30 5.44
N SER A 189 -0.91 -13.43 4.52
CA SER A 189 -0.48 -13.56 3.13
C SER A 189 1.04 -13.58 3.10
N ILE A 190 1.62 -14.66 2.58
CA ILE A 190 3.04 -14.69 2.30
C ILE A 190 3.27 -13.70 1.17
N ASN A 191 3.84 -12.54 1.49
CA ASN A 191 4.51 -11.73 0.49
C ASN A 191 5.74 -12.53 0.04
N LEU A 192 5.58 -13.36 -1.00
CA LEU A 192 6.65 -14.19 -1.58
C LEU A 192 7.88 -13.38 -1.99
N VAL A 193 7.69 -12.08 -2.14
CA VAL A 193 8.71 -11.12 -2.50
C VAL A 193 9.48 -10.61 -1.27
N GLY A 194 9.05 -10.91 -0.04
CA GLY A 194 9.57 -10.44 1.26
C GLY A 194 11.02 -10.79 1.63
N GLY A 195 11.86 -11.23 0.70
CA GLY A 195 13.30 -11.38 0.87
C GLY A 195 13.78 -12.53 1.78
N GLU A 196 12.99 -13.10 2.69
CA GLU A 196 13.43 -14.33 3.39
C GLU A 196 13.25 -15.60 2.55
N VAL A 197 12.30 -15.61 1.63
CA VAL A 197 12.11 -16.71 0.69
C VAL A 197 12.76 -16.36 -0.64
N GLU A 198 14.08 -16.46 -0.72
CA GLU A 198 14.83 -16.23 -1.96
C GLU A 198 14.52 -17.28 -3.06
N LYS A 199 13.89 -18.40 -2.71
CA LYS A 199 13.49 -19.44 -3.65
C LYS A 199 12.19 -20.11 -3.23
N VAL A 200 11.28 -20.33 -4.19
CA VAL A 200 10.09 -21.18 -4.02
C VAL A 200 10.47 -22.55 -3.48
N SER A 201 11.66 -23.07 -3.84
CA SER A 201 12.21 -24.33 -3.34
C SER A 201 12.49 -24.38 -1.83
N THR A 202 12.44 -23.24 -1.14
CA THR A 202 12.65 -23.15 0.33
C THR A 202 11.32 -23.30 1.08
N LEU A 203 10.19 -22.90 0.45
CA LEU A 203 8.84 -23.16 0.97
C LEU A 203 8.53 -24.66 1.04
N ASP A 204 9.08 -25.45 0.10
CA ASP A 204 8.99 -26.92 0.11
C ASP A 204 9.70 -27.55 1.33
N LYS A 205 10.63 -26.83 1.98
CA LYS A 205 11.46 -27.36 3.08
C LYS A 205 10.99 -26.92 4.46
N THR A 206 10.55 -25.66 4.63
CA THR A 206 10.05 -25.13 5.91
C THR A 206 8.53 -25.24 6.06
N GLY A 207 7.80 -25.46 4.96
CA GLY A 207 6.35 -25.53 4.94
C GLY A 207 5.71 -24.13 4.92
N LEU A 208 4.72 -23.94 4.03
CA LEU A 208 3.95 -22.69 3.87
C LEU A 208 3.42 -22.13 5.21
N GLU A 209 2.98 -23.01 6.11
CA GLU A 209 2.38 -22.61 7.39
C GLU A 209 3.37 -21.95 8.37
N ALA A 210 4.66 -22.31 8.30
CA ALA A 210 5.69 -21.71 9.15
C ALA A 210 6.02 -20.27 8.72
N GLU A 211 5.96 -19.99 7.41
CA GLU A 211 6.18 -18.65 6.86
C GLU A 211 4.94 -17.76 7.03
N GLU A 212 3.72 -18.31 6.91
CA GLU A 212 2.45 -17.60 7.19
C GLU A 212 2.36 -17.09 8.65
N ALA A 213 3.06 -17.76 9.58
CA ALA A 213 3.10 -17.39 11.00
C ALA A 213 4.13 -16.29 11.32
N LYS A 214 5.13 -16.07 10.47
CA LYS A 214 6.11 -14.99 10.65
C LYS A 214 5.48 -13.64 10.33
N ASP A 215 5.77 -12.63 11.14
CA ASP A 215 5.34 -11.27 10.86
C ASP A 215 6.24 -10.67 9.77
N ASP A 216 5.67 -10.46 8.59
CA ASP A 216 6.34 -9.84 7.44
C ASP A 216 6.37 -8.30 7.53
N GLY A 217 5.86 -7.74 8.63
CA GLY A 217 5.78 -6.29 8.86
C GLY A 217 4.67 -5.61 8.05
N SER A 218 3.88 -6.36 7.27
CA SER A 218 2.70 -5.83 6.59
C SER A 218 1.55 -5.57 7.56
N GLY A 219 1.45 -6.38 8.62
CA GLY A 219 0.34 -6.40 9.58
C GLY A 219 -0.98 -6.95 8.99
N VAL A 220 -1.00 -7.38 7.73
CA VAL A 220 -2.20 -7.90 7.05
C VAL A 220 -2.29 -9.39 7.38
N HIS A 221 -3.33 -9.77 8.11
CA HIS A 221 -3.56 -11.15 8.52
C HIS A 221 -5.03 -11.53 8.42
N ASP A 222 -5.29 -12.84 8.43
CA ASP A 222 -6.62 -13.40 8.55
C ASP A 222 -7.31 -12.95 9.85
N PHE A 223 -8.62 -12.79 9.78
CA PHE A 223 -9.44 -12.48 10.95
C PHE A 223 -9.50 -13.69 11.88
N GLY A 224 -9.51 -13.42 13.18
CA GLY A 224 -9.63 -14.48 14.17
C GLY A 224 -10.99 -15.19 14.12
N PRO A 225 -11.14 -16.32 14.80
CA PRO A 225 -12.41 -17.07 14.80
C PRO A 225 -13.62 -16.25 15.23
N ASN A 226 -13.45 -15.34 16.21
CA ASN A 226 -14.51 -14.46 16.70
C ASN A 226 -14.88 -13.34 15.72
N GLU A 227 -14.07 -13.12 14.71
CA GLU A 227 -14.22 -12.09 13.69
C GLU A 227 -14.59 -12.67 12.32
N ALA A 228 -14.90 -13.98 12.25
CA ALA A 228 -15.26 -14.67 11.01
C ALA A 228 -16.40 -13.98 10.24
N ALA A 229 -17.32 -13.31 10.95
CA ALA A 229 -18.40 -12.53 10.36
C ALA A 229 -17.91 -11.36 9.46
N LEU A 230 -16.68 -10.87 9.64
CA LEU A 230 -16.11 -9.83 8.79
C LEU A 230 -15.89 -10.32 7.35
N TYR A 231 -15.64 -11.62 7.16
CA TYR A 231 -15.53 -12.20 5.81
C TYR A 231 -16.86 -12.17 5.05
N VAL A 232 -18.01 -12.19 5.74
CA VAL A 232 -19.33 -12.12 5.10
C VAL A 232 -19.55 -10.78 4.40
N ARG A 233 -18.85 -9.72 4.83
CA ARG A 233 -18.90 -8.39 4.20
C ARG A 233 -18.00 -8.26 2.96
N TYR A 234 -17.18 -9.26 2.66
CA TYR A 234 -16.24 -9.17 1.53
C TYR A 234 -16.90 -8.97 0.18
N PRO A 235 -18.02 -9.65 -0.17
CA PRO A 235 -18.68 -9.39 -1.45
C PRO A 235 -19.09 -7.94 -1.62
N GLU A 236 -19.67 -7.32 -0.59
CA GLU A 236 -20.04 -5.90 -0.58
C GLU A 236 -18.80 -5.00 -0.69
N LEU A 237 -17.75 -5.32 0.07
CA LEU A 237 -16.49 -4.59 0.02
C LEU A 237 -15.83 -4.66 -1.36
N MET A 238 -15.79 -5.84 -1.98
CA MET A 238 -15.27 -6.02 -3.34
C MET A 238 -16.10 -5.24 -4.35
N ALA A 239 -17.43 -5.26 -4.22
CA ALA A 239 -18.31 -4.47 -5.07
C ALA A 239 -18.03 -2.97 -4.94
N ASP A 240 -17.86 -2.45 -3.72
CA ASP A 240 -17.51 -1.05 -3.47
C ASP A 240 -16.17 -0.67 -4.14
N VAL A 241 -15.11 -1.48 -3.94
CA VAL A 241 -13.77 -1.18 -4.52
C VAL A 241 -13.77 -1.31 -6.05
N VAL A 242 -14.39 -2.36 -6.59
CA VAL A 242 -14.45 -2.58 -8.04
C VAL A 242 -15.28 -1.49 -8.71
N LYS A 243 -16.43 -1.12 -8.12
CA LYS A 243 -17.23 0.00 -8.60
C LYS A 243 -16.42 1.30 -8.61
N TYR A 244 -15.68 1.59 -7.54
CA TYR A 244 -14.80 2.74 -7.47
C TYR A 244 -13.77 2.75 -8.59
N VAL A 245 -13.04 1.64 -8.76
CA VAL A 245 -12.03 1.48 -9.83
C VAL A 245 -12.65 1.72 -11.21
N ARG A 246 -13.78 1.07 -11.52
CA ARG A 246 -14.46 1.23 -12.82
C ARG A 246 -14.94 2.66 -13.04
N SER A 247 -15.55 3.26 -12.01
CA SER A 247 -16.09 4.62 -12.09
C SER A 247 -14.98 5.65 -12.31
N GLU A 248 -13.84 5.50 -11.63
CA GLU A 248 -12.70 6.38 -11.81
C GLU A 248 -12.05 6.20 -13.19
N LEU A 249 -11.92 4.98 -13.70
CA LEU A 249 -11.39 4.76 -15.05
C LEU A 249 -12.27 5.40 -16.13
N VAL A 250 -13.59 5.20 -16.06
CA VAL A 250 -14.55 5.84 -16.98
C VAL A 250 -14.52 7.36 -16.83
N ARG A 251 -14.31 7.89 -15.62
CA ARG A 251 -14.18 9.33 -15.40
C ARG A 251 -12.90 9.88 -16.02
N LEU A 252 -11.77 9.21 -15.83
CA LEU A 252 -10.48 9.61 -16.38
C LEU A 252 -10.47 9.52 -17.92
N GLU A 253 -11.13 8.52 -18.50
CA GLU A 253 -11.32 8.37 -19.95
C GLU A 253 -12.05 9.58 -20.57
N LYS A 254 -13.04 10.14 -19.86
CA LYS A 254 -13.82 11.30 -20.34
C LYS A 254 -13.03 12.61 -20.39
N LEU A 255 -11.84 12.67 -19.78
CA LEU A 255 -11.00 13.85 -19.82
C LEU A 255 -10.26 13.90 -21.15
N SER A 256 -10.26 15.06 -21.81
CA SER A 256 -9.48 15.25 -23.03
C SER A 256 -7.98 15.21 -22.73
N ASP A 257 -7.17 14.90 -23.75
CA ASP A 257 -5.71 14.84 -23.59
C ASP A 257 -5.14 16.20 -23.19
N GLU A 258 -5.73 17.30 -23.69
CA GLU A 258 -5.35 18.67 -23.31
C GLU A 258 -5.63 18.96 -21.84
N GLN A 259 -6.75 18.45 -21.31
CA GLN A 259 -7.08 18.59 -19.88
C GLN A 259 -6.10 17.82 -19.00
N VAL A 260 -5.67 16.62 -19.44
CA VAL A 260 -4.69 15.81 -18.71
C VAL A 260 -3.29 16.43 -18.78
N MET A 261 -2.91 17.01 -19.93
CA MET A 261 -1.58 17.60 -20.17
C MET A 261 -1.47 19.10 -19.82
N GLY A 262 -2.53 19.70 -19.28
CA GLY A 262 -2.59 21.13 -18.94
C GLY A 262 -1.43 21.58 -18.03
N ARG A 263 -0.82 22.72 -18.37
CA ARG A 263 0.41 23.25 -17.73
C ARG A 263 0.17 24.18 -16.53
N ASP A 264 -1.07 24.59 -16.29
CA ASP A 264 -1.46 25.61 -15.30
C ASP A 264 -1.94 25.02 -13.96
N GLY A 265 -1.70 23.72 -13.72
CA GLY A 265 -2.14 23.03 -12.51
C GLY A 265 -3.61 22.62 -12.51
N SER A 266 -4.42 23.12 -13.45
CA SER A 266 -5.82 22.73 -13.66
C SER A 266 -5.97 21.24 -13.96
N SER A 267 -4.98 20.65 -14.63
CA SER A 267 -4.89 19.23 -14.95
C SER A 267 -4.93 18.34 -13.71
N VAL A 268 -4.26 18.76 -12.64
CA VAL A 268 -4.27 18.01 -11.38
C VAL A 268 -5.65 18.09 -10.73
N ASP A 269 -6.30 19.24 -10.75
CA ASP A 269 -7.61 19.41 -10.11
C ASP A 269 -8.70 18.57 -10.77
N VAL A 270 -8.72 18.49 -12.11
CA VAL A 270 -9.71 17.67 -12.83
C VAL A 270 -9.46 16.17 -12.69
N MET A 271 -8.22 15.76 -12.40
CA MET A 271 -7.86 14.35 -12.20
C MET A 271 -8.03 13.86 -10.77
N LYS A 272 -8.37 14.74 -9.80
CA LYS A 272 -8.63 14.35 -8.40
C LYS A 272 -9.62 13.20 -8.31
N PHE A 273 -9.23 12.18 -7.56
CA PHE A 273 -10.05 10.99 -7.32
C PHE A 273 -11.24 11.33 -6.44
N ARG A 274 -12.40 10.75 -6.76
CA ARG A 274 -13.60 10.86 -5.94
C ARG A 274 -13.52 10.00 -4.68
N ARG A 275 -14.53 10.13 -3.83
CA ARG A 275 -14.70 9.22 -2.69
C ARG A 275 -15.10 7.84 -3.18
N ILE A 276 -14.72 6.81 -2.43
CA ILE A 276 -14.87 5.41 -2.87
C ILE A 276 -16.33 4.96 -2.96
N ARG A 277 -17.21 5.55 -2.15
CA ARG A 277 -18.66 5.22 -2.09
C ARG A 277 -19.56 6.36 -2.56
N GLU A 278 -19.05 7.20 -3.47
CA GLU A 278 -19.84 8.25 -4.13
C GLU A 278 -20.62 7.71 -5.36
#